data_AF-A0A8X8IA28-F1
#
_entry.id   AF-A0A8X8IA28-F1
#
_cell.length_a   1.000
_cell.length_b   1.000
_cell.length_c   1.000
_cell.angle_alpha   90.00
_cell.angle_beta   90.00
_cell.angle_gamma   90.00
#
_symmetry.space_group_name_H-M   'P 1'
#
loop_
_entity.id
_entity.type
_entity.pdbx_description
1 polymer ?
#
loop_
_entity_poly.entity_id
_entity_poly.type
_entity_poly.pdbx_seq_one_letter_code
_entity_poly.pdbx_strand_id
1 'polypeptide(L)'
;MKKIMHIILYSCRKATELIDKRSVMGLSWIESIRLFMHKSLCDACTTYDKQSRLIDRLLHHHLHLHDHHEENAPQLQNNELKERIIERL
;
A
#
# COMPACT_ATOMS: atom_id res chain seq x y z
N MET A 1 28.17 23.19 -7.91
CA MET A 1 27.70 21.86 -8.37
C MET A 1 26.89 21.06 -7.33
N LYS A 2 27.23 21.09 -6.03
CA LYS A 2 26.49 20.32 -4.99
C LYS A 2 25.03 20.79 -4.73
N LYS A 3 24.72 22.08 -4.90
CA LYS A 3 23.38 22.63 -4.57
C LYS A 3 22.26 22.27 -5.55
N ILE A 4 22.58 21.99 -6.82
CA ILE A 4 21.58 21.70 -7.87
C ILE A 4 21.11 20.24 -7.80
N MET A 5 22.00 19.33 -7.36
CA MET A 5 21.72 17.91 -7.15
C MET A 5 20.52 17.70 -6.20
N HIS A 6 20.46 18.46 -5.10
CA HIS A 6 19.39 18.34 -4.10
C HIS A 6 18.02 18.87 -4.55
N ILE A 7 17.99 19.68 -5.61
CA ILE A 7 16.75 20.27 -6.14
C ILE A 7 16.18 19.38 -7.27
N ILE A 8 17.05 18.74 -8.05
CA ILE A 8 16.66 17.93 -9.21
C ILE A 8 16.48 16.45 -8.87
N LEU A 9 17.20 15.93 -7.86
CA LEU A 9 17.05 14.56 -7.39
C LEU A 9 16.25 14.56 -6.09
N TYR A 10 15.22 13.71 -6.05
CA TYR A 10 14.53 13.41 -4.80
C TYR A 10 15.54 12.95 -3.74
N SER A 11 15.31 13.32 -2.49
CA SER A 11 15.97 12.64 -1.38
C SER A 11 15.51 11.18 -1.34
N CYS A 12 16.32 10.28 -0.78
CA CYS A 12 15.92 8.88 -0.61
C CYS A 12 14.57 8.78 0.11
N ARG A 13 14.32 9.64 1.12
CA ARG A 13 13.04 9.73 1.81
C ARG A 13 11.86 10.00 0.87
N LYS A 14 12.01 10.95 -0.06
CA LYS A 14 10.94 11.25 -1.02
C LYS A 14 10.81 10.15 -2.08
N ALA A 15 11.92 9.50 -2.45
CA ALA A 15 11.89 8.37 -3.36
C ALA A 15 11.14 7.16 -2.77
N THR A 16 11.40 6.82 -1.50
CA THR A 16 10.68 5.73 -0.80
C THR A 16 9.19 6.06 -0.64
N GLU A 17 8.86 7.31 -0.28
CA GLU A 17 7.46 7.78 -0.24
C GLU A 17 6.74 7.58 -1.59
N LEU A 18 7.40 7.90 -2.72
CA LEU A 18 6.83 7.68 -4.05
C LEU A 18 6.77 6.21 -4.47
N ILE A 19 7.69 5.38 -3.98
CA ILE A 19 7.63 3.92 -4.19
C ILE A 19 6.36 3.37 -3.55
N ASP A 20 6.06 3.75 -2.31
CA ASP A 20 4.88 3.26 -1.59
C ASP A 20 3.58 3.93 -2.10
N LYS A 21 3.63 5.22 -2.46
CA LYS A 21 2.50 5.89 -3.11
C LYS A 21 2.07 5.18 -4.41
N ARG A 22 3.06 4.68 -5.18
CA ARG A 22 2.79 3.99 -6.46
C ARG A 22 1.89 2.77 -6.27
N SER A 23 2.03 2.03 -5.17
CA SER A 23 1.23 0.82 -4.94
C SER A 23 -0.18 1.09 -4.47
N VAL A 24 -0.41 2.21 -3.78
CA VAL A 24 -1.74 2.56 -3.24
C VAL A 24 -2.60 3.35 -4.23
N MET A 25 -2.02 4.35 -4.91
CA MET A 25 -2.80 5.32 -5.70
C MET A 25 -2.15 5.73 -7.02
N GLY A 26 -1.04 5.10 -7.39
CA GLY A 26 -0.28 5.45 -8.59
C GLY A 26 0.51 6.76 -8.47
N LEU A 27 1.25 7.07 -9.54
CA LEU A 27 2.11 8.25 -9.62
C LEU A 27 1.73 9.11 -10.81
N SER A 28 1.91 10.42 -10.67
CA SER A 28 1.90 11.31 -11.83
C SER A 28 3.09 11.01 -12.76
N TRP A 29 2.99 11.46 -14.01
CA TRP A 29 4.05 11.33 -15.00
C TRP A 29 5.38 11.93 -14.52
N ILE A 30 5.33 13.11 -13.89
CA ILE A 30 6.52 13.80 -13.37
C ILE A 30 7.15 13.02 -12.21
N GLU A 31 6.34 12.54 -11.27
CA GLU A 31 6.81 11.70 -10.16
C GLU A 31 7.45 10.41 -10.67
N SER A 32 6.85 9.79 -11.69
CA SER A 32 7.35 8.55 -12.28
C SER A 32 8.73 8.73 -12.92
N ILE A 33 8.92 9.79 -13.72
CA ILE A 33 10.20 10.10 -14.37
C ILE A 33 11.27 10.41 -13.32
N ARG A 34 10.94 11.24 -12.32
CA ARG A 34 11.90 11.61 -11.27
C ARG A 34 12.29 10.41 -10.40
N LEU A 35 11.33 9.55 -10.04
CA LEU A 35 11.62 8.34 -9.29
C LEU A 35 12.46 7.36 -10.11
N PHE A 36 12.21 7.23 -11.42
CA PHE A 36 13.03 6.42 -12.32
C PHE A 36 14.48 6.89 -12.32
N MET A 37 14.72 8.20 -12.49
CA MET A 37 16.06 8.80 -12.47
C MET A 37 16.75 8.65 -11.11
N HIS A 38 16.02 8.75 -9.99
CA HIS A 38 16.62 8.54 -8.67
C HIS A 38 17.07 7.08 -8.49
N LYS A 39 16.22 6.12 -8.88
CA LYS A 39 16.52 4.70 -8.75
C LYS A 39 17.69 4.24 -9.62
N SER A 40 17.89 4.83 -10.79
CA SER A 40 19.05 4.49 -11.64
C SER A 40 20.39 4.92 -11.03
N LEU A 41 20.37 5.77 -9.99
CA LEU A 41 21.56 6.31 -9.32
C LEU A 41 21.71 5.83 -7.87
N CYS A 42 20.69 5.18 -7.30
CA CYS A 42 20.65 4.80 -5.89
C CYS A 42 20.24 3.34 -5.72
N ASP A 43 21.22 2.49 -5.43
CA ASP A 43 21.04 1.05 -5.24
C ASP A 43 20.13 0.71 -4.05
N ALA A 44 20.21 1.50 -2.97
CA ALA A 44 19.36 1.33 -1.80
C ALA A 44 17.88 1.51 -2.15
N CYS A 45 17.53 2.58 -2.87
CA CYS A 45 16.16 2.82 -3.31
C CYS A 45 15.69 1.81 -4.37
N THR A 46 16.60 1.31 -5.21
CA THR A 46 16.28 0.21 -6.14
C THR A 46 16.00 -1.10 -5.42
N THR A 47 16.77 -1.41 -4.38
CA THR A 47 16.56 -2.58 -3.52
C THR A 47 15.25 -2.45 -2.74
N TYR A 48 14.99 -1.27 -2.17
CA TYR A 48 13.73 -0.99 -1.48
C TYR A 48 12.51 -1.15 -2.40
N ASP A 49 12.53 -0.66 -3.65
CA ASP A 49 11.41 -0.85 -4.59
C ASP A 49 11.12 -2.35 -4.83
N LYS A 50 12.17 -3.18 -4.95
CA LYS A 50 11.97 -4.64 -5.09
C LYS A 50 11.34 -5.26 -3.84
N GLN A 51 11.78 -4.84 -2.65
CA GLN A 51 11.26 -5.32 -1.36
C GLN A 51 9.82 -4.87 -1.13
N SER A 52 9.52 -3.58 -1.30
CA SER A 52 8.17 -3.01 -1.17
C SER A 52 7.18 -3.73 -2.09
N ARG A 53 7.53 -3.95 -3.37
CA ARG A 53 6.71 -4.75 -4.30
C ARG A 53 6.54 -6.20 -3.89
N LEU A 54 7.52 -6.82 -3.24
CA LEU A 54 7.39 -8.18 -2.73
C LEU A 54 6.38 -8.22 -1.59
N ILE A 55 6.49 -7.28 -0.64
CA ILE A 55 5.55 -7.13 0.47
C ILE A 55 4.13 -6.94 -0.07
N ASP A 56 3.92 -6.03 -1.02
CA ASP A 56 2.61 -5.80 -1.62
C ASP A 56 2.04 -7.05 -2.28
N ARG A 57 2.85 -7.82 -3.01
CA ARG A 57 2.39 -9.08 -3.62
C ARG A 57 2.01 -10.12 -2.57
N LEU A 58 2.79 -10.24 -1.50
CA LEU A 58 2.49 -11.16 -0.41
C LEU A 58 1.19 -10.74 0.30
N LEU A 59 1.03 -9.45 0.60
CA LEU A 59 -0.19 -8.93 1.21
C LEU A 59 -1.40 -9.14 0.32
N HIS A 60 -1.34 -8.79 -0.97
CA HIS A 60 -2.44 -9.05 -1.90
C HIS A 60 -2.75 -10.54 -2.02
N HIS A 61 -1.74 -11.42 -2.04
CA HIS A 61 -1.98 -12.86 -2.07
C HIS A 61 -2.70 -13.36 -0.81
N HIS A 62 -2.29 -12.92 0.38
CA HIS A 62 -2.93 -13.30 1.64
C HIS A 62 -4.34 -12.71 1.81
N LEU A 63 -4.56 -11.47 1.36
CA LEU A 63 -5.87 -10.82 1.42
C LEU A 63 -6.85 -11.41 0.40
N HIS A 64 -6.41 -11.69 -0.84
CA HIS A 64 -7.27 -12.34 -1.84
C HIS A 64 -7.57 -13.81 -1.53
N LEU A 65 -6.74 -14.49 -0.72
CA LEU A 65 -7.09 -15.80 -0.16
C LEU A 65 -8.26 -15.72 0.84
N HIS A 66 -8.52 -14.55 1.43
CA HIS A 66 -9.69 -14.28 2.28
C HIS A 66 -10.92 -13.79 1.49
N ASP A 67 -10.75 -13.20 0.30
CA ASP A 67 -11.87 -12.72 -0.53
C ASP A 67 -12.73 -13.86 -1.13
N HIS A 68 -12.22 -15.09 -1.19
CA HIS A 68 -12.98 -16.24 -1.68
C HIS A 68 -13.76 -17.00 -0.59
N HIS A 69 -13.90 -16.45 0.63
CA HIS A 69 -14.77 -17.06 1.63
C HIS A 69 -15.31 -16.09 2.71
N GLU A 70 -16.08 -15.05 2.32
CA GLU A 70 -16.93 -14.31 3.26
C GLU A 70 -18.37 -14.09 2.77
N GLU A 71 -18.97 -15.08 2.09
CA GLU A 71 -20.45 -15.22 2.08
C GLU A 71 -20.96 -16.14 3.20
N ASN A 72 -20.06 -16.81 3.95
CA ASN A 72 -20.43 -17.73 5.04
C ASN A 72 -19.62 -17.46 6.31
N ALA A 73 -19.42 -16.19 6.69
CA ALA A 73 -19.18 -15.92 8.11
C ALA A 73 -20.41 -16.43 8.87
N PRO A 74 -20.29 -17.33 9.86
CA PRO A 74 -21.45 -17.78 10.61
C PRO A 74 -22.05 -16.54 11.27
N GLN A 75 -23.24 -16.13 10.80
CA GLN A 75 -23.99 -15.11 11.50
C GLN A 75 -24.34 -15.71 12.86
N LEU A 76 -23.64 -15.27 13.91
CA LEU A 76 -23.96 -15.63 15.27
C LEU A 76 -25.28 -14.92 15.63
N GLN A 77 -26.40 -15.59 15.32
CA GLN A 77 -27.73 -15.04 15.48
C GLN A 77 -28.23 -15.33 16.90
N ASN A 78 -28.11 -14.35 17.79
CA ASN A 78 -28.66 -14.44 19.14
C ASN A 78 -30.13 -13.97 19.13
N ASN A 79 -31.04 -14.90 18.85
CA ASN A 79 -32.47 -14.62 18.74
C ASN A 79 -33.07 -14.13 20.07
N GLU A 80 -32.57 -14.63 21.21
CA GLU A 80 -33.01 -14.19 22.54
C GLU A 80 -32.71 -12.71 22.77
N LEU A 81 -31.50 -12.24 22.44
CA LEU A 81 -31.13 -10.84 22.57
C LEU A 81 -31.98 -9.94 21.68
N LYS A 82 -32.28 -10.40 20.46
CA LYS A 82 -33.11 -9.66 19.49
C LYS A 82 -34.52 -9.45 20.04
N GLU A 83 -35.15 -10.49 20.56
CA GLU A 83 -36.50 -10.40 21.14
C GLU A 83 -36.52 -9.46 22.36
N ARG A 84 -35.53 -9.57 23.25
CA ARG A 84 -35.42 -8.69 24.43
C ARG A 84 -35.26 -7.21 24.10
N ILE A 85 -34.68 -6.87 22.95
CA ILE A 85 -34.58 -5.48 22.48
C ILE A 85 -35.93 -5.00 21.98
N ILE A 86 -36.63 -5.83 21.20
CA ILE A 86 -37.95 -5.51 20.63
C ILE A 86 -38.98 -5.29 21.74
N GLU A 87 -38.96 -6.11 22.80
CA GLU A 87 -39.88 -5.98 23.94
C GLU A 87 -39.67 -4.70 24.77
N ARG A 88 -38.53 -4.01 24.59
CA ARG A 88 -38.17 -2.79 25.34
C ARG A 88 -38.34 -1.51 24.52
N LEU A 89 -38.77 -1.59 23.27
CA LEU A 89 -39.15 -0.46 22.41
C LEU A 89 -40.66 -0.21 22.49
#